data_AF-A0AAW2Y5E5-F1
#
_entry.id   AF-A0AAW2Y5E5-F1
#
_cell.length_a   1.000
_cell.length_b   1.000
_cell.length_c   1.000
_cell.angle_alpha   90.00
_cell.angle_beta   90.00
_cell.angle_gamma   90.00
#
_symmetry.space_group_name_H-M   'P 1'
#
loop_
_entity.id
_entity.type
_entity.pdbx_description
1 polymer ?
#
loop_
_entity_poly.entity_id
_entity_poly.type
_entity_poly.pdbx_seq_one_letter_code
_entity_poly.pdbx_strand_id
1 'polypeptide(L)'
;MAFRMRFDRRILAPIAVQQITVDIVVGLFILLYIIQVFMSRNNRPRRVRTPRCTINFRIPFQVRNLHRLVSLSDSSCLRNLRMDCNAFGRLCYILEHSGGLTSTKHVTVPEQVAMFFSIITHHKKNCIVKHDFQRPGRTVSKHFHAVLNTIYKMTHVFLAKAIPIDDYCADPRWRWFKGCLGALDGTFIDVRVPKIKKGRYRTRKGHAAVNVLGVCNPNMQFIYVLSGWEGSTADIRVLRDAIHRPHDF
;
A
#
# COMPACT_ATOMS: atom_id res chain seq x y z
N MET A 1 -20.34 57.26 71.78
CA MET A 1 -21.01 55.99 72.15
C MET A 1 -21.36 55.24 70.88
N ALA A 2 -20.73 54.11 70.58
CA ALA A 2 -21.35 53.03 69.79
C ALA A 2 -20.45 51.80 69.81
N PHE A 3 -21.07 50.67 70.18
CA PHE A 3 -20.49 49.39 70.50
C PHE A 3 -19.69 48.76 69.34
N ARG A 4 -18.44 48.37 69.63
CA ARG A 4 -17.66 47.44 68.81
C ARG A 4 -18.21 46.04 69.05
N MET A 5 -19.11 45.55 68.19
CA MET A 5 -19.52 44.13 68.20
C MET A 5 -18.27 43.27 67.94
N ARG A 6 -17.82 42.56 68.98
CA ARG A 6 -16.87 41.46 68.87
C ARG A 6 -17.56 40.35 68.07
N PHE A 7 -17.24 40.24 66.79
CA PHE A 7 -17.44 38.99 66.06
C PHE A 7 -16.59 37.91 66.74
N ASP A 8 -17.26 36.89 67.26
CA ASP A 8 -16.64 35.84 68.07
C ASP A 8 -15.71 34.99 67.19
N ARG A 9 -14.41 34.99 67.53
CA ARG A 9 -13.36 34.26 66.78
C ARG A 9 -13.60 32.74 66.74
N ARG A 10 -14.53 32.23 67.55
CA ARG A 10 -14.89 30.81 67.64
C ARG A 10 -15.65 30.27 66.42
N ILE A 11 -16.32 31.12 65.63
CA ILE A 11 -17.09 30.69 64.43
C ILE A 11 -16.27 30.88 63.15
N LEU A 12 -15.37 31.86 63.11
CA LEU A 12 -14.51 32.13 61.95
C LEU A 12 -13.40 31.09 61.74
N ALA A 13 -12.89 30.51 62.83
CA ALA A 13 -11.86 29.46 62.76
C ALA A 13 -12.31 28.18 62.02
N PRO A 14 -13.48 27.56 62.32
CA PRO A 14 -13.92 26.37 61.59
C PRO A 14 -14.27 26.65 60.13
N ILE A 15 -14.78 27.84 59.80
CA ILE A 15 -15.09 28.23 58.42
C ILE A 15 -13.81 28.41 57.61
N ALA A 16 -12.78 29.06 58.18
CA ALA A 16 -11.48 29.21 57.53
C ALA A 16 -10.78 27.84 57.34
N VAL A 17 -10.87 26.95 58.32
CA VAL A 17 -10.33 25.58 58.21
C VAL A 17 -11.09 24.78 57.15
N GLN A 18 -12.42 24.90 57.08
CA GLN A 18 -13.21 24.25 56.02
C GLN A 18 -12.84 24.77 54.63
N GLN A 19 -12.67 26.08 54.47
CA GLN A 19 -12.25 26.67 53.18
C GLN A 19 -10.88 26.15 52.74
N ILE A 20 -9.91 26.11 53.66
CA ILE A 20 -8.56 25.58 53.39
C ILE A 20 -8.62 24.09 53.03
N THR A 21 -9.46 23.29 53.70
CA THR A 21 -9.61 21.87 53.35
C THR A 21 -10.22 21.68 51.96
N VAL A 22 -11.20 22.51 51.57
CA VAL A 22 -11.79 22.46 50.22
C VAL A 22 -10.76 22.85 49.16
N ASP A 23 -9.98 23.91 49.38
CA ASP A 23 -8.95 24.35 48.45
C ASP A 23 -7.84 23.29 48.26
N ILE A 24 -7.44 22.62 49.35
CA ILE A 24 -6.47 21.50 49.29
C ILE A 24 -7.05 20.31 48.50
N VAL A 25 -8.32 19.96 48.73
CA VAL A 25 -8.99 18.86 48.02
C VAL A 25 -9.11 19.16 46.54
N VAL A 26 -9.54 20.36 46.16
CA VAL A 26 -9.60 20.80 44.75
C VAL A 26 -8.21 20.79 44.12
N GLY A 27 -7.18 21.26 44.83
CA GLY A 27 -5.79 21.19 44.38
C GLY A 27 -5.31 19.75 44.12
N LEU A 28 -5.64 18.81 45.01
CA LEU A 28 -5.34 17.39 44.85
C LEU A 28 -6.03 16.77 43.62
N PHE A 29 -7.30 17.10 43.37
CA PHE A 29 -8.01 16.63 42.18
C PHE A 29 -7.39 17.17 40.88
N ILE A 30 -7.00 18.43 40.85
CA ILE A 30 -6.30 19.02 39.69
C ILE A 30 -4.95 18.34 39.47
N LEU A 31 -4.18 18.09 40.54
CA LEU A 31 -2.90 17.39 40.46
C LEU A 31 -3.05 15.95 39.94
N LEU A 32 -4.01 15.20 40.47
CA LEU A 32 -4.31 13.83 40.01
C LEU A 32 -4.75 13.81 38.54
N TYR A 33 -5.54 14.79 38.12
CA TYR A 33 -5.93 14.95 36.71
C TYR A 33 -4.71 15.22 35.81
N ILE A 34 -3.79 16.10 36.22
CA ILE A 34 -2.55 16.37 35.48
C ILE A 34 -1.68 15.11 35.39
N ILE A 35 -1.56 14.34 36.47
CA ILE A 35 -0.81 13.07 36.48
C ILE A 35 -1.46 12.06 35.54
N GLN A 36 -2.79 11.91 35.52
CA GLN A 36 -3.49 11.02 34.59
C GLN A 36 -3.26 11.43 33.13
N VAL A 37 -3.32 12.73 32.81
CA VAL A 37 -3.02 13.24 31.46
C VAL A 37 -1.56 13.00 31.09
N PHE A 38 -0.62 13.18 32.03
CA PHE A 38 0.79 12.91 31.82
C PHE A 38 1.07 11.42 31.60
N MET A 39 0.49 10.55 32.43
CA MET A 39 0.59 9.10 32.30
C MET A 39 -0.09 8.60 31.02
N SER A 40 -1.22 9.19 30.61
CA SER A 40 -1.89 8.90 29.33
C SER A 40 -1.08 9.38 28.13
N ARG A 41 -0.35 10.51 28.26
CA ARG A 41 0.63 10.95 27.25
C ARG A 41 1.83 10.01 27.15
N ASN A 42 2.28 9.43 28.27
CA ASN A 42 3.47 8.57 28.32
C ASN A 42 3.16 7.11 27.96
N ASN A 43 1.95 6.62 28.25
CA ASN A 43 1.42 5.31 27.83
C ASN A 43 0.80 5.34 26.43
N ARG A 44 1.49 5.98 25.47
CA ARG A 44 1.26 5.64 24.07
C ARG A 44 1.79 4.21 23.87
N PRO A 45 1.05 3.32 23.20
CA PRO A 45 1.52 1.97 22.94
C PRO A 45 2.90 2.07 22.29
N ARG A 46 3.89 1.39 22.87
CA ARG A 46 5.20 1.21 22.25
C ARG A 46 4.94 0.63 20.87
N ARG A 47 5.07 1.48 19.83
CA ARG A 47 5.11 1.02 18.45
C ARG A 47 6.19 -0.04 18.39
N VAL A 48 5.76 -1.28 18.12
CA VAL A 48 6.65 -2.32 17.62
C VAL A 48 7.46 -1.67 16.51
N ARG A 49 8.77 -1.60 16.72
CA ARG A 49 9.70 -1.05 15.72
C ARG A 49 9.73 -2.04 14.57
N THR A 50 8.90 -1.82 13.57
CA THR A 50 9.19 -2.33 12.23
C THR A 50 10.46 -1.63 11.73
N PRO A 51 11.37 -2.34 11.06
CA PRO A 51 12.60 -1.74 10.56
C PRO A 51 12.23 -0.61 9.59
N ARG A 52 12.56 0.63 9.96
CA ARG A 52 12.51 1.78 9.06
C ARG A 52 13.56 1.54 7.98
N CYS A 53 13.15 1.35 6.73
CA CYS A 53 14.02 1.63 5.60
C CYS A 53 14.31 3.14 5.60
N THR A 54 15.42 3.53 6.22
CA THR A 54 15.89 4.90 6.20
C THR A 54 16.58 5.15 4.87
N ILE A 55 15.83 5.62 3.87
CA ILE A 55 16.41 6.20 2.65
C ILE A 55 16.89 7.61 3.03
N ASN A 56 17.96 7.68 3.82
CA ASN A 56 18.64 8.94 4.14
C ASN A 56 19.69 9.22 3.09
N PHE A 57 19.32 9.98 2.07
CA PHE A 57 20.26 10.77 1.27
C PHE A 57 19.75 12.20 1.21
N ARG A 58 20.63 13.20 1.38
CA ARG A 58 20.30 14.62 1.19
C ARG A 58 19.73 14.80 -0.22
N ILE A 59 18.48 15.23 -0.32
CA ILE A 59 17.67 15.17 -1.55
C ILE A 59 17.80 16.46 -2.37
N PRO A 60 18.34 16.41 -3.60
CA PRO A 60 18.21 17.49 -4.59
C PRO A 60 16.74 17.74 -4.94
N PHE A 61 16.36 18.95 -5.35
CA PHE A 61 14.96 19.33 -5.67
C PHE A 61 14.22 18.33 -6.59
N GLN A 62 14.96 17.59 -7.43
CA GLN A 62 14.50 16.54 -8.35
C GLN A 62 13.97 15.27 -7.66
N VAL A 63 14.37 14.97 -6.41
CA VAL A 63 13.89 13.81 -5.64
C VAL A 63 12.71 14.19 -4.73
N ARG A 64 12.26 15.45 -4.76
CA ARG A 64 11.13 15.93 -3.92
C ARG A 64 9.81 15.21 -4.24
N ASN A 65 9.57 14.82 -5.49
CA ASN A 65 8.34 14.10 -5.84
C ASN A 65 8.42 12.60 -5.52
N LEU A 66 9.57 11.96 -5.70
CA LEU A 66 9.78 10.62 -5.12
C LEU A 66 9.62 10.66 -3.60
N HIS A 67 10.13 11.72 -2.96
CA HIS A 67 9.99 11.92 -1.53
C HIS A 67 8.51 12.12 -1.14
N ARG A 68 7.70 12.82 -1.94
CA ARG A 68 6.25 12.94 -1.72
C ARG A 68 5.47 11.64 -1.96
N LEU A 69 5.94 10.79 -2.87
CA LEU A 69 5.29 9.53 -3.23
C LEU A 69 5.63 8.39 -2.25
N VAL A 70 6.88 8.30 -1.82
CA VAL A 70 7.46 7.13 -1.13
C VAL A 70 7.85 7.43 0.33
N SER A 71 8.24 8.65 0.65
CA SER A 71 8.66 8.98 2.02
C SER A 71 7.62 9.84 2.70
N LEU A 72 6.87 9.20 3.61
CA LEU A 72 6.52 9.70 4.96
C LEU A 72 5.39 8.85 5.58
N SER A 73 4.64 8.07 4.79
CA SER A 73 3.60 7.17 5.31
C SER A 73 3.25 6.03 4.35
N ASP A 74 2.95 4.86 4.89
CA ASP A 74 2.41 3.74 4.11
C ASP A 74 1.11 4.13 3.39
N SER A 75 0.32 5.05 3.96
CA SER A 75 -0.90 5.57 3.34
C SER A 75 -0.66 6.35 2.04
N SER A 76 0.49 7.01 1.89
CA SER A 76 0.85 7.73 0.67
C SER A 76 1.38 6.77 -0.39
N CYS A 77 2.19 5.80 0.02
CA CYS A 77 2.68 4.74 -0.84
C CYS A 77 1.51 3.89 -1.39
N LEU A 78 0.58 3.48 -0.51
CA LEU A 78 -0.60 2.71 -0.92
C LEU A 78 -1.49 3.48 -1.89
N ARG A 79 -1.67 4.78 -1.65
CA ARG A 79 -2.52 5.63 -2.51
C ARG A 79 -1.94 5.81 -3.90
N ASN A 80 -0.62 5.97 -4.02
CA ASN A 80 0.05 6.31 -5.27
C ASN A 80 0.59 5.09 -6.03
N LEU A 81 1.10 4.10 -5.30
CA LEU A 81 1.82 2.94 -5.82
C LEU A 81 1.07 1.62 -5.59
N ARG A 82 -0.06 1.65 -4.87
CA ARG A 82 -0.89 0.47 -4.53
C ARG A 82 -0.15 -0.61 -3.71
N MET A 83 0.93 -0.22 -3.04
CA MET A 83 1.72 -1.06 -2.15
C MET A 83 2.23 -0.24 -0.96
N ASP A 84 2.54 -0.90 0.15
CA ASP A 84 3.18 -0.24 1.29
C ASP A 84 4.67 0.08 1.01
N CYS A 85 5.31 0.84 1.90
CA CYS A 85 6.69 1.27 1.69
C CYS A 85 7.68 0.10 1.74
N ASN A 86 7.39 -0.94 2.52
CA ASN A 86 8.28 -2.11 2.66
C ASN A 86 8.25 -2.99 1.42
N ALA A 87 7.06 -3.25 0.87
CA ALA A 87 6.85 -3.95 -0.38
C ALA A 87 7.50 -3.20 -1.54
N PHE A 88 7.37 -1.87 -1.59
CA PHE A 88 8.06 -1.05 -2.58
C PHE A 88 9.59 -1.16 -2.49
N GLY A 89 10.15 -1.08 -1.27
CA GLY A 89 11.58 -1.24 -1.05
C GLY A 89 12.09 -2.62 -1.45
N ARG A 90 11.37 -3.68 -1.07
CA ARG A 90 11.67 -5.07 -1.46
C ARG A 90 11.60 -5.26 -2.97
N LEU A 91 10.60 -4.68 -3.63
CA LEU A 91 10.47 -4.74 -5.07
C LEU A 91 11.66 -4.05 -5.76
N CYS A 92 12.05 -2.85 -5.31
CA CYS A 92 13.23 -2.16 -5.85
C CYS A 92 14.49 -3.00 -5.68
N TYR A 93 14.68 -3.62 -4.51
CA TYR A 93 15.82 -4.50 -4.24
C TYR A 93 15.85 -5.70 -5.19
N ILE A 94 14.73 -6.39 -5.36
CA ILE A 94 14.59 -7.55 -6.26
C ILE A 94 14.87 -7.16 -7.71
N LEU A 95 14.31 -6.05 -8.19
CA LEU A 95 14.51 -5.57 -9.56
C LEU A 95 15.97 -5.15 -9.82
N GLU A 96 16.64 -4.58 -8.83
CA GLU A 96 18.05 -4.17 -8.93
C GLU A 96 18.99 -5.37 -8.95
N HIS A 97 18.86 -6.28 -7.98
CA HIS A 97 19.83 -7.35 -7.74
C HIS A 97 19.57 -8.60 -8.57
N SER A 98 18.30 -8.96 -8.77
CA SER A 98 17.93 -10.15 -9.54
C SER A 98 17.46 -9.80 -10.96
N GLY A 99 16.88 -8.61 -11.14
CA GLY A 99 16.38 -8.13 -12.43
C GLY A 99 17.40 -7.41 -13.31
N GLY A 100 18.53 -7.00 -12.73
CA GLY A 100 19.56 -6.24 -13.44
C GLY A 100 19.16 -4.80 -13.77
N LEU A 101 18.14 -4.25 -13.10
CA LEU A 101 17.74 -2.86 -13.27
C LEU A 101 18.76 -1.94 -12.58
N THR A 102 19.47 -1.12 -13.35
CA THR A 102 20.54 -0.29 -12.81
C THR A 102 20.16 1.18 -12.69
N SER A 103 20.71 1.83 -11.65
CA SER A 103 20.63 3.27 -11.50
C SER A 103 21.49 3.96 -12.56
N THR A 104 20.98 5.06 -13.11
CA THR A 104 21.76 5.92 -14.02
C THR A 104 22.30 7.12 -13.24
N LYS A 105 23.24 7.88 -13.83
CA LYS A 105 23.75 9.13 -13.25
C LYS A 105 22.64 10.10 -12.82
N HIS A 106 21.49 10.05 -13.48
CA HIS A 106 20.41 11.02 -13.26
C HIS A 106 19.17 10.44 -12.58
N VAL A 107 18.92 9.13 -12.68
CA VAL A 107 17.66 8.50 -12.22
C VAL A 107 17.98 7.21 -11.46
N THR A 108 17.58 7.16 -10.19
CA THR A 108 17.79 6.00 -9.29
C THR A 108 16.75 4.90 -9.55
N VAL A 109 17.06 3.64 -9.20
CA VAL A 109 16.10 2.53 -9.33
C VAL A 109 14.73 2.83 -8.69
N PRO A 110 14.64 3.33 -7.43
CA PRO A 110 13.35 3.69 -6.84
C PRO A 110 12.59 4.74 -7.64
N GLU A 111 13.27 5.73 -8.23
CA GLU A 111 12.64 6.72 -9.09
C GLU A 111 12.08 6.10 -10.38
N GLN A 112 12.83 5.18 -11.00
CA GLN A 112 12.39 4.45 -12.19
C GLN A 112 11.12 3.63 -11.89
N VAL A 113 11.15 2.86 -10.80
CA VAL A 113 10.02 2.02 -10.37
C VAL A 113 8.81 2.88 -9.99
N ALA A 114 9.01 3.99 -9.27
CA ALA A 114 7.92 4.90 -8.92
C ALA A 114 7.27 5.57 -10.15
N MET A 115 8.06 5.94 -11.17
CA MET A 115 7.53 6.43 -12.45
C MET A 115 6.66 5.37 -13.13
N PHE A 116 7.15 4.13 -13.19
CA PHE A 116 6.42 3.00 -13.77
C PHE A 116 5.07 2.79 -13.05
N PHE A 117 5.10 2.65 -11.72
CA PHE A 117 3.87 2.45 -10.94
C PHE A 117 2.91 3.61 -11.05
N SER A 118 3.38 4.86 -11.02
CA SER A 118 2.51 6.04 -11.21
C SER A 118 1.72 6.01 -12.52
N ILE A 119 2.27 5.39 -13.58
CA ILE A 119 1.59 5.20 -14.87
C ILE A 119 0.56 4.08 -14.76
N ILE A 120 0.94 2.90 -14.25
CA ILE A 120 0.05 1.73 -14.25
C ILE A 120 -1.07 1.79 -13.20
N THR A 121 -0.83 2.41 -12.04
CA THR A 121 -1.80 2.45 -10.93
C THR A 121 -2.93 3.46 -11.13
N HIS A 122 -2.65 4.52 -11.90
CA HIS A 122 -3.55 5.66 -12.09
C HIS A 122 -3.80 5.99 -13.56
N HIS A 123 -3.28 5.19 -14.49
CA HIS A 123 -3.33 5.45 -15.92
C HIS A 123 -2.83 6.85 -16.29
N LYS A 124 -1.81 7.36 -15.58
CA LYS A 124 -1.25 8.69 -15.83
C LYS A 124 -0.60 8.74 -17.21
N LYS A 125 -0.84 9.84 -17.92
CA LYS A 125 -0.18 10.11 -19.21
C LYS A 125 1.30 10.45 -18.98
N ASN A 126 2.15 10.10 -19.93
CA ASN A 126 3.59 10.44 -19.89
C ASN A 126 3.81 11.95 -19.63
N CYS A 127 3.00 12.84 -20.23
CA CYS A 127 3.12 14.28 -20.00
C CYS A 127 2.91 14.70 -18.53
N ILE A 128 2.04 14.01 -17.79
CA ILE A 128 1.79 14.26 -16.37
C ILE A 128 3.00 13.77 -15.56
N VAL A 129 3.47 12.56 -15.85
CA VAL A 129 4.62 11.97 -15.13
C VAL A 129 5.90 12.74 -15.38
N LYS A 130 6.11 13.28 -16.59
CA LYS A 130 7.19 14.23 -16.89
C LYS A 130 7.17 15.42 -15.93
N HIS A 131 5.99 16.00 -15.71
CA HIS A 131 5.84 17.14 -14.80
C HIS A 131 6.04 16.71 -13.34
N ASP A 132 5.43 15.60 -12.92
CA ASP A 132 5.55 15.08 -11.57
C ASP A 132 7.02 14.82 -11.20
N PHE A 133 7.77 14.13 -12.04
CA PHE A 133 9.16 13.74 -11.73
C PHE A 133 10.20 14.73 -12.23
N GLN A 134 9.78 15.83 -12.88
CA GLN A 134 10.68 16.83 -13.47
C GLN A 134 11.71 16.18 -14.43
N ARG A 135 11.27 15.17 -15.20
CA ARG A 135 12.10 14.43 -16.17
C ARG A 135 11.58 14.59 -17.59
N PRO A 136 12.45 14.62 -18.61
CA PRO A 136 11.99 14.60 -20.00
C PRO A 136 11.10 13.39 -20.29
N GLY A 137 10.08 13.55 -21.14
CA GLY A 137 9.16 12.46 -21.48
C GLY A 137 9.85 11.26 -22.15
N ARG A 138 10.98 11.50 -22.84
CA ARG A 138 11.86 10.45 -23.36
C ARG A 138 12.48 9.62 -22.24
N THR A 139 12.89 10.25 -21.15
CA THR A 139 13.44 9.60 -19.95
C THR A 139 12.38 8.77 -19.24
N VAL A 140 11.18 9.32 -19.04
CA VAL A 140 10.04 8.58 -18.47
C VAL A 140 9.74 7.34 -19.31
N SER A 141 9.62 7.50 -20.63
CA SER A 141 9.35 6.38 -21.54
C SER A 141 10.46 5.33 -21.53
N LYS A 142 11.74 5.75 -21.55
CA LYS A 142 12.90 4.84 -21.46
C LYS A 142 12.84 3.98 -20.20
N HIS A 143 12.64 4.61 -19.04
CA HIS A 143 12.62 3.89 -17.76
C HIS A 143 11.34 3.08 -17.55
N PHE A 144 10.20 3.52 -18.08
CA PHE A 144 8.97 2.72 -18.10
C PHE A 144 9.20 1.37 -18.79
N HIS A 145 9.79 1.37 -19.99
CA HIS A 145 10.06 0.13 -20.73
C HIS A 145 11.17 -0.69 -20.08
N ALA A 146 12.19 -0.05 -19.50
CA ALA A 146 13.23 -0.77 -18.76
C ALA A 146 12.63 -1.56 -17.58
N VAL A 147 11.81 -0.91 -16.75
CA VAL A 147 11.14 -1.56 -15.62
C VAL A 147 10.17 -2.65 -16.10
N LEU A 148 9.38 -2.38 -17.15
CA LEU A 148 8.46 -3.36 -17.74
C LEU A 148 9.19 -4.63 -18.18
N ASN A 149 10.28 -4.48 -18.93
CA ASN A 149 11.05 -5.62 -19.44
C ASN A 149 11.71 -6.40 -18.30
N THR A 150 12.22 -5.71 -17.28
CA THR A 150 12.77 -6.37 -16.09
C THR A 150 11.68 -7.17 -15.36
N ILE A 151 10.51 -6.59 -15.12
CA ILE A 151 9.39 -7.30 -14.47
C ILE A 151 8.96 -8.50 -15.33
N TYR A 152 8.86 -8.32 -16.65
CA TYR A 152 8.48 -9.38 -17.58
C TYR A 152 9.47 -10.56 -17.54
N LYS A 153 10.78 -10.28 -17.53
CA LYS A 153 11.82 -11.31 -17.40
C LYS A 153 11.74 -12.07 -16.06
N MET A 154 11.24 -11.40 -15.02
CA MET A 154 11.17 -11.92 -13.66
C MET A 154 9.79 -12.47 -13.26
N THR A 155 8.88 -12.64 -14.22
CA THR A 155 7.51 -13.15 -13.97
C THR A 155 7.49 -14.40 -13.10
N HIS A 156 8.37 -15.36 -13.38
CA HIS A 156 8.52 -16.61 -12.63
C HIS A 156 8.90 -16.41 -11.14
N VAL A 157 9.52 -15.28 -10.77
CA VAL A 157 9.84 -14.94 -9.38
C VAL A 157 8.62 -14.40 -8.64
N PHE A 158 7.72 -13.73 -9.37
CA PHE A 158 6.50 -13.15 -8.81
C PHE A 158 5.32 -14.14 -8.73
N LEU A 159 5.40 -15.25 -9.45
CA LEU A 159 4.42 -16.33 -9.39
C LEU A 159 4.82 -17.36 -8.32
N ALA A 160 3.86 -17.78 -7.51
CA ALA A 160 4.04 -18.83 -6.52
C ALA A 160 4.11 -20.20 -7.20
N LYS A 161 4.87 -21.12 -6.59
CA LYS A 161 4.84 -22.52 -7.00
C LYS A 161 3.46 -23.12 -6.73
N ALA A 162 2.96 -23.88 -7.69
CA ALA A 162 1.72 -24.63 -7.53
C ALA A 162 1.95 -25.78 -6.54
N ILE A 163 1.25 -25.77 -5.42
CA ILE A 163 1.29 -26.84 -4.41
C ILE A 163 -0.14 -27.31 -4.20
N PRO A 164 -0.43 -28.61 -4.40
CA PRO A 164 -1.78 -29.13 -4.19
C PRO A 164 -2.14 -29.07 -2.71
N ILE A 165 -3.42 -28.85 -2.42
CA ILE A 165 -3.96 -28.95 -1.08
C ILE A 165 -3.85 -30.40 -0.61
N ASP A 166 -3.20 -30.58 0.55
CA ASP A 166 -2.98 -31.87 1.18
C ASP A 166 -4.29 -32.53 1.66
N ASP A 167 -4.29 -33.86 1.71
CA ASP A 167 -5.42 -34.68 2.15
C ASP A 167 -5.79 -34.45 3.60
N TYR A 168 -4.81 -34.01 4.41
CA TYR A 168 -4.94 -33.71 5.84
C TYR A 168 -4.92 -32.20 6.14
N CYS A 169 -5.28 -31.36 5.15
CA CYS A 169 -5.32 -29.91 5.33
C CYS A 169 -6.17 -29.50 6.56
N ALA A 170 -5.54 -28.82 7.51
CA ALA A 170 -6.18 -28.40 8.76
C ALA A 170 -7.09 -27.17 8.60
N ASP A 171 -6.93 -26.38 7.52
CA ASP A 171 -7.77 -25.19 7.29
C ASP A 171 -9.18 -25.63 6.87
N PRO A 172 -10.23 -25.34 7.65
CA PRO A 172 -11.59 -25.76 7.36
C PRO A 172 -12.14 -25.18 6.05
N ARG A 173 -11.57 -24.07 5.55
CA ARG A 173 -11.95 -23.48 4.25
C ARG A 173 -11.49 -24.33 3.08
N TRP A 174 -10.33 -24.98 3.21
CA TRP A 174 -9.65 -25.65 2.10
C TRP A 174 -9.66 -27.17 2.17
N ARG A 175 -9.93 -27.77 3.34
CA ARG A 175 -9.93 -29.23 3.56
C ARG A 175 -10.80 -30.07 2.61
N TRP A 176 -11.78 -29.43 1.98
CA TRP A 176 -12.71 -30.07 1.04
C TRP A 176 -12.17 -30.09 -0.41
N PHE A 177 -11.12 -29.33 -0.71
CA PHE A 177 -10.55 -29.14 -2.05
C PHE A 177 -9.22 -29.90 -2.21
N LYS A 178 -9.19 -31.16 -1.79
CA LYS A 178 -8.00 -32.03 -1.83
C LYS A 178 -7.46 -32.14 -3.26
N GLY A 179 -6.15 -32.03 -3.42
CA GLY A 179 -5.49 -32.05 -4.74
C GLY A 179 -5.66 -30.79 -5.58
N CYS A 180 -6.51 -29.83 -5.18
CA CYS A 180 -6.65 -28.57 -5.91
C CYS A 180 -5.41 -27.70 -5.72
N LEU A 181 -4.95 -27.06 -6.81
CA LEU A 181 -3.79 -26.14 -6.78
C LEU A 181 -4.17 -24.73 -6.35
N GLY A 182 -5.42 -24.33 -6.59
CA GLY A 182 -5.89 -22.98 -6.34
C GLY A 182 -7.26 -22.70 -6.93
N ALA A 183 -7.75 -21.48 -6.70
CA ALA A 183 -8.97 -20.96 -7.29
C ALA A 183 -8.65 -20.30 -8.63
N LEU A 184 -9.45 -20.61 -9.66
CA LEU A 184 -9.34 -20.05 -11.00
C LEU A 184 -10.48 -19.07 -11.24
N ASP A 185 -10.17 -17.87 -11.72
CA ASP A 185 -11.17 -16.86 -12.04
C ASP A 185 -10.71 -15.95 -13.20
N GLY A 186 -11.68 -15.45 -13.96
CA GLY A 186 -11.48 -14.51 -15.06
C GLY A 186 -11.78 -13.08 -14.61
N THR A 187 -10.91 -12.14 -14.95
CA THR A 187 -11.10 -10.72 -14.65
C THR A 187 -10.89 -9.85 -15.89
N PHE A 188 -11.67 -8.77 -15.98
CA PHE A 188 -11.58 -7.82 -17.08
C PHE A 188 -10.72 -6.62 -16.67
N ILE A 189 -9.68 -6.32 -17.45
CA ILE A 189 -8.88 -5.11 -17.30
C ILE A 189 -9.27 -4.13 -18.42
N ASP A 190 -9.73 -2.94 -18.05
CA ASP A 190 -10.11 -1.92 -19.01
C ASP A 190 -8.92 -1.47 -19.88
N VAL A 191 -9.15 -1.37 -21.18
CA VAL A 191 -8.13 -0.98 -22.15
C VAL A 191 -8.64 0.07 -23.13
N ARG A 192 -7.71 0.88 -23.64
CA ARG A 192 -7.97 1.80 -24.75
C ARG A 192 -7.57 1.12 -26.05
N VAL A 193 -8.55 0.87 -26.91
CA VAL A 193 -8.34 0.26 -28.22
C VAL A 193 -8.82 1.19 -29.33
N PRO A 194 -8.21 1.13 -30.53
CA PRO A 194 -8.70 1.87 -31.70
C PRO A 194 -10.17 1.56 -31.99
N LYS A 195 -10.93 2.55 -32.48
CA LYS A 195 -12.37 2.40 -32.77
C LYS A 195 -12.68 1.15 -33.60
N ILE A 196 -11.85 0.86 -34.61
CA ILE A 196 -11.98 -0.30 -35.51
C ILE A 196 -11.93 -1.63 -34.74
N LYS A 197 -11.13 -1.74 -33.67
CA LYS A 197 -11.00 -2.96 -32.86
C LYS A 197 -11.97 -2.99 -31.68
N LYS A 198 -12.65 -1.89 -31.35
CA LYS A 198 -13.46 -1.74 -30.14
C LYS A 198 -14.55 -2.82 -30.00
N GLY A 199 -15.12 -3.29 -31.11
CA GLY A 199 -16.12 -4.37 -31.11
C GLY A 199 -15.60 -5.65 -30.45
N ARG A 200 -14.35 -6.05 -30.72
CA ARG A 200 -13.74 -7.28 -30.15
C ARG A 200 -13.46 -7.17 -28.67
N TYR A 201 -13.07 -6.00 -28.19
CA TYR A 201 -12.74 -5.80 -26.77
C TYR A 201 -13.97 -5.45 -25.93
N ARG A 202 -15.16 -5.34 -26.54
CA ARG A 202 -16.37 -4.92 -25.85
C ARG A 202 -16.88 -6.03 -24.93
N THR A 203 -16.93 -5.75 -23.64
CA THR A 203 -17.55 -6.62 -22.63
C THR A 203 -19.07 -6.53 -22.69
N ARG A 204 -19.76 -7.44 -21.99
CA ARG A 204 -21.22 -7.40 -21.79
C ARG A 204 -21.70 -6.07 -21.20
N LYS A 205 -20.87 -5.41 -20.38
CA LYS A 205 -21.17 -4.10 -19.75
C LYS A 205 -20.88 -2.91 -20.68
N GLY A 206 -20.46 -3.14 -21.93
CA GLY A 206 -20.24 -2.08 -22.93
C GLY A 206 -18.87 -1.39 -22.86
N HIS A 207 -18.03 -1.73 -21.88
CA HIS A 207 -16.67 -1.22 -21.75
C HIS A 207 -15.70 -2.03 -22.63
N ALA A 208 -14.59 -1.41 -23.04
CA ALA A 208 -13.54 -2.10 -23.77
C ALA A 208 -12.51 -2.64 -22.77
N ALA A 209 -12.33 -3.96 -22.70
CA ALA A 209 -11.44 -4.62 -21.77
C ALA A 209 -10.70 -5.81 -22.41
N VAL A 210 -9.64 -6.26 -21.75
CA VAL A 210 -9.01 -7.57 -21.98
C VAL A 210 -9.44 -8.53 -20.89
N ASN A 211 -9.67 -9.78 -21.24
CA ASN A 211 -9.89 -10.85 -20.29
C ASN A 211 -8.53 -11.38 -19.81
N VAL A 212 -8.38 -11.49 -18.49
CA VAL A 212 -7.21 -12.02 -17.81
C VAL A 212 -7.68 -13.17 -16.92
N LEU A 213 -7.17 -14.36 -17.18
CA LEU A 213 -7.42 -15.54 -16.36
C LEU A 213 -6.30 -15.65 -15.33
N GLY A 214 -6.67 -15.73 -14.05
CA GLY A 214 -5.74 -15.90 -12.94
C GLY A 214 -6.03 -17.17 -12.16
N VAL A 215 -4.98 -17.78 -11.62
CA VAL A 215 -5.08 -18.86 -10.64
C VAL A 215 -4.35 -18.44 -9.37
N CYS A 216 -5.03 -18.47 -8.24
CA CYS A 216 -4.49 -18.10 -6.94
C CYS A 216 -4.47 -19.29 -5.99
N ASN A 217 -3.37 -19.46 -5.26
CA ASN A 217 -3.27 -20.46 -4.20
C ASN A 217 -4.11 -20.05 -2.97
N PRO A 218 -4.28 -20.95 -1.97
CA PRO A 218 -4.99 -20.66 -0.72
C PRO A 218 -4.48 -19.43 0.07
N ASN A 219 -3.23 -19.01 -0.17
CA ASN A 219 -2.60 -17.84 0.44
C ASN A 219 -2.79 -16.57 -0.39
N MET A 220 -3.69 -16.57 -1.38
CA MET A 220 -3.98 -15.45 -2.27
C MET A 220 -2.78 -14.99 -3.12
N GLN A 221 -1.88 -15.92 -3.44
CA GLN A 221 -0.73 -15.67 -4.33
C GLN A 221 -1.02 -16.23 -5.71
N PHE A 222 -0.72 -15.46 -6.76
CA PHE A 222 -0.87 -15.93 -8.13
C PHE A 222 0.11 -17.07 -8.43
N ILE A 223 -0.40 -18.19 -8.91
CA ILE A 223 0.38 -19.31 -9.46
C ILE A 223 0.49 -19.17 -10.97
N TYR A 224 -0.58 -18.70 -11.61
CA TYR A 224 -0.67 -18.59 -13.06
C TYR A 224 -1.49 -17.36 -13.44
N VAL A 225 -1.03 -16.66 -14.48
CA VAL A 225 -1.74 -15.51 -15.06
C VAL A 225 -1.65 -15.60 -16.57
N LEU A 226 -2.79 -15.65 -17.23
CA LEU A 226 -2.95 -15.61 -18.67
C LEU A 226 -3.65 -14.32 -19.05
N SER A 227 -3.01 -13.50 -19.87
CA SER A 227 -3.56 -12.24 -20.35
C SER A 227 -3.56 -12.18 -21.88
N GLY A 228 -4.27 -11.19 -22.43
CA GLY A 228 -4.23 -10.88 -23.87
C GLY A 228 -5.46 -11.30 -24.66
N TRP A 229 -6.46 -11.91 -24.02
CA TRP A 229 -7.73 -12.25 -24.66
C TRP A 229 -8.65 -11.03 -24.78
N GLU A 230 -9.38 -10.93 -25.89
CA GLU A 230 -10.30 -9.80 -26.07
C GLU A 230 -11.50 -9.89 -25.12
N GLY A 231 -12.01 -8.75 -24.64
CA GLY A 231 -13.09 -8.69 -23.65
C GLY A 231 -14.44 -9.27 -24.08
N SER A 232 -14.66 -9.52 -25.38
CA SER A 232 -15.84 -10.25 -25.86
C SER A 232 -15.67 -11.78 -25.83
N THR A 233 -14.48 -12.28 -25.48
CA THR A 233 -14.16 -13.71 -25.48
C THR A 233 -14.84 -14.40 -24.31
N ALA A 234 -15.50 -15.54 -24.58
CA ALA A 234 -16.07 -16.37 -23.53
C ALA A 234 -14.99 -17.02 -22.65
N ASP A 235 -15.22 -17.09 -21.35
CA ASP A 235 -14.25 -17.62 -20.37
C ASP A 235 -13.82 -19.07 -20.69
N ILE A 236 -14.75 -19.89 -21.22
CA ILE A 236 -14.43 -21.26 -21.66
C ILE A 236 -13.37 -21.30 -22.76
N ARG A 237 -13.32 -20.29 -23.64
CA ARG A 237 -12.32 -20.21 -24.71
C ARG A 237 -10.97 -19.77 -24.16
N VAL A 238 -10.96 -18.84 -23.21
CA VAL A 238 -9.74 -18.43 -22.48
C VAL A 238 -9.17 -19.61 -21.68
N LEU A 239 -10.03 -20.38 -21.01
CA LEU A 239 -9.63 -21.59 -20.28
C LEU A 239 -9.08 -22.67 -21.23
N ARG A 240 -9.75 -22.89 -22.37
CA ARG A 240 -9.27 -23.85 -23.37
C ARG A 240 -7.88 -23.46 -23.88
N ASP A 241 -7.66 -22.18 -24.18
CA ASP A 241 -6.32 -21.69 -24.56
C ASP A 241 -5.29 -21.95 -23.47
N ALA A 242 -5.61 -21.65 -22.21
CA ALA A 242 -4.72 -21.90 -21.07
C ALA A 242 -4.24 -23.35 -20.98
N ILE A 243 -5.12 -24.31 -21.28
CA ILE A 243 -4.81 -25.75 -21.23
C ILE A 243 -3.92 -26.20 -22.39
N HIS A 244 -4.08 -25.60 -23.58
CA HIS A 244 -3.36 -26.01 -24.79
C HIS A 244 -2.08 -25.22 -25.03
N ARG A 245 -1.86 -24.12 -24.30
CA ARG A 245 -0.65 -23.33 -24.43
C ARG A 245 0.53 -24.11 -23.86
N PRO A 246 1.63 -24.29 -24.62
CA PRO A 246 2.89 -24.74 -24.01
C PRO A 246 3.28 -23.73 -22.92
N HIS A 247 3.96 -24.21 -21.86
CA HIS A 247 4.38 -23.42 -20.70
C HIS A 247 5.42 -22.34 -21.08
N ASP A 248 5.02 -21.35 -21.85
CA ASP A 248 5.85 -20.23 -22.26
C ASP A 248 5.40 -18.99 -21.47
N PHE A 249 6.24 -18.59 -20.51
CA PHE A 249 6.32 -17.22 -20.03
C PHE A 249 7.47 -16.51 -20.76
#